data_AF-A0A925RAL7-F1
#
_entry.id   AF-A0A925RAL7-F1
#
_cell.length_a   1.000
_cell.length_b   1.000
_cell.length_c   1.000
_cell.angle_alpha   90.00
_cell.angle_beta   90.00
_cell.angle_gamma   90.00
#
_symmetry.space_group_name_H-M   'P 1'
#
loop_
_entity.id
_entity.type
_entity.pdbx_description
1 polymer ?
#
loop_
_entity_poly.entity_id
_entity_poly.type
_entity_poly.pdbx_seq_one_letter_code
_entity_poly.pdbx_strand_id
1 'polypeptide(L)'
;YQISTTGIRYIPSDVRAGGLHVKISDFDRCAAILVSSDQELFRRLEARVHGMAERAATQSTKLANLKYVRVLQVVEALREEHSVPGGADALLASARQALDRAEYELSSRDFDEAAVLSNDCLRILRQVQQACWNDAIAELCAPAQSPHALSFTTLPQHWRLMHYVDHQSRRISDNLLPSGDFENVRLFSEVGWQRDAAPDAPFSSTADLVIEPSTRNTVLTLKAWQSRPGPTPEVTPLSLSTPGISVESGDVMLVRGRLRKGRTASATSVHPVLVFDSELGPESGLRPKLTTEWQSFELIRPISAASEFRVSFALTGQAEIQLDDLEIRKLPHVEARSILQFTGDETEVP
;
A
#
# COMPACT_ATOMS: atom_id res chain seq x y z
N TYR A 1 13.39 15.82 -30.53
CA TYR A 1 13.80 16.66 -29.40
C TYR A 1 13.05 16.24 -28.15
N GLN A 2 13.71 16.24 -27.00
CA GLN A 2 13.09 16.18 -25.67
C GLN A 2 12.82 17.61 -25.22
N ILE A 3 11.60 17.90 -24.80
CA ILE A 3 11.18 19.23 -24.36
C ILE A 3 10.77 19.10 -22.89
N SER A 4 11.40 19.91 -22.04
CA SER A 4 10.99 20.13 -20.65
C SER A 4 10.49 21.57 -20.48
N THR A 5 10.11 21.93 -19.25
CA THR A 5 9.77 23.31 -18.89
C THR A 5 10.99 24.22 -18.74
N THR A 6 12.21 23.68 -18.80
CA THR A 6 13.45 24.44 -18.58
C THR A 6 14.43 24.38 -19.74
N GLY A 7 14.29 23.39 -20.63
CA GLY A 7 15.22 23.20 -21.74
C GLY A 7 14.65 22.35 -22.87
N ILE A 8 15.34 22.42 -24.02
CA ILE A 8 15.07 21.57 -25.18
C ILE A 8 16.36 20.85 -25.54
N ARG A 9 16.34 19.52 -25.47
CA ARG A 9 17.49 18.66 -25.74
C ARG A 9 17.31 17.89 -27.04
N TYR A 10 18.34 17.87 -27.87
CA TYR A 10 18.36 16.97 -29.02
C TYR A 10 18.49 15.51 -28.54
N ILE A 11 17.69 14.61 -29.10
CA ILE A 11 17.82 13.17 -28.84
C ILE A 11 18.38 12.53 -30.11
N PRO A 12 19.52 11.81 -30.04
CA PRO A 12 20.02 11.06 -31.16
C PRO A 12 18.98 10.07 -31.69
N SER A 13 18.78 10.09 -33.00
CA SER A 13 17.87 9.19 -33.69
C SER A 13 18.60 8.38 -34.75
N ASP A 14 18.21 7.12 -34.89
CA ASP A 14 18.71 6.19 -35.90
C ASP A 14 17.53 5.61 -36.70
N VAL A 15 17.67 5.46 -38.01
CA VAL A 15 16.62 4.90 -38.88
C VAL A 15 16.90 3.43 -39.07
N ARG A 16 15.97 2.57 -38.65
CA ARG A 16 16.09 1.11 -38.78
C ARG A 16 14.97 0.55 -39.66
N ALA A 17 15.13 -0.67 -40.15
CA ALA A 17 14.05 -1.38 -40.84
C ALA A 17 12.83 -1.45 -39.91
N GLY A 18 11.75 -0.74 -40.27
CA GLY A 18 10.55 -0.60 -39.43
C GLY A 18 10.29 0.79 -38.83
N GLY A 19 11.20 1.77 -38.99
CA GLY A 19 10.94 3.17 -38.64
C GLY A 19 12.06 3.89 -37.89
N LEU A 20 11.68 4.97 -37.19
CA LEU A 20 12.59 5.80 -36.40
C LEU A 20 12.85 5.16 -35.03
N HIS A 21 14.11 4.97 -34.69
CA HIS A 21 14.54 4.52 -33.37
C HIS A 21 15.14 5.70 -32.60
N VAL A 22 14.63 5.94 -31.39
CA VAL A 22 15.07 7.01 -30.49
C VAL A 22 15.39 6.39 -29.14
N LYS A 23 16.60 6.64 -28.62
CA LYS A 23 17.02 6.18 -27.28
C LYS A 23 16.99 7.35 -26.31
N ILE A 24 16.14 7.26 -25.29
CA ILE A 24 16.07 8.22 -24.20
C ILE A 24 16.86 7.65 -23.03
N SER A 25 17.95 8.31 -22.65
CA SER A 25 18.84 7.85 -21.57
C SER A 25 18.18 7.98 -20.21
N ASP A 26 17.57 9.14 -19.95
CA ASP A 26 16.86 9.45 -18.71
C ASP A 26 15.44 9.93 -19.04
N PHE A 27 14.47 9.06 -18.77
CA PHE A 27 13.07 9.35 -19.03
C PHE A 27 12.49 10.19 -17.90
N ASP A 28 12.52 11.51 -18.07
CA ASP A 28 11.72 12.41 -17.24
C ASP A 28 10.23 12.22 -17.59
N ARG A 29 9.42 11.91 -16.56
CA ARG A 29 7.97 11.68 -16.71
C ARG A 29 7.22 12.92 -17.20
N CYS A 30 7.80 14.10 -17.10
CA CYS A 30 7.20 15.36 -17.54
C CYS A 30 7.73 15.86 -18.90
N ALA A 31 8.66 15.14 -19.52
CA ALA A 31 9.24 15.55 -20.79
C ALA A 31 8.39 15.09 -21.99
N ALA A 32 8.18 16.00 -22.94
CA ALA A 32 7.53 15.68 -24.21
C ALA A 32 8.57 15.34 -25.28
N ILE A 33 8.27 14.36 -26.13
CA ILE A 33 9.11 14.05 -27.30
C ILE A 33 8.48 14.68 -28.54
N LEU A 34 9.16 15.67 -29.12
CA LEU A 34 8.76 16.29 -30.37
C LEU A 34 9.56 15.72 -31.54
N VAL A 35 8.84 15.15 -32.50
CA VAL A 35 9.37 14.74 -33.82
C VAL A 35 8.75 15.67 -34.86
N SER A 36 9.55 16.61 -35.37
CA SER A 36 9.11 17.57 -36.40
C SER A 36 10.32 18.06 -37.20
N SER A 37 10.10 18.39 -38.46
CA SER A 37 11.06 19.07 -39.34
C SER A 37 10.85 20.60 -39.38
N ASP A 38 9.79 21.12 -38.74
CA ASP A 38 9.46 22.55 -38.71
C ASP A 38 10.38 23.32 -37.74
N GLN A 39 11.31 24.10 -38.31
CA GLN A 39 12.23 24.95 -37.55
C GLN A 39 11.55 26.14 -36.87
N GLU A 40 10.42 26.62 -37.39
CA GLU A 40 9.67 27.73 -36.80
C GLU A 40 8.91 27.28 -35.55
N LEU A 41 8.37 26.07 -35.57
CA LEU A 41 7.84 25.43 -34.36
C LEU A 41 8.90 25.34 -33.27
N PHE A 42 10.13 24.94 -33.62
CA PHE A 42 11.23 24.83 -32.65
C PHE A 42 11.57 26.19 -32.02
N ARG A 43 11.75 27.24 -32.82
CA ARG A 43 12.04 28.60 -32.31
C ARG A 43 10.95 29.14 -31.39
N ARG A 44 9.67 28.91 -31.74
CA ARG A 44 8.54 29.30 -30.88
C ARG A 44 8.52 28.55 -29.55
N LEU A 45 8.87 27.26 -29.56
CA LEU A 45 8.96 26.45 -28.35
C LEU A 45 10.12 26.89 -27.47
N GLU A 46 11.29 27.14 -28.07
CA GLU A 46 12.47 27.62 -27.35
C GLU A 46 12.21 28.96 -26.65
N ALA A 47 11.59 29.92 -27.35
CA ALA A 47 11.19 31.20 -26.74
C ALA A 47 10.20 31.00 -25.57
N ARG A 48 9.26 30.06 -25.70
CA ARG A 48 8.27 29.76 -24.65
C ARG A 48 8.90 29.07 -23.44
N VAL A 49 9.83 28.14 -23.67
CA VAL A 49 10.60 27.47 -22.60
C VAL A 49 11.45 28.50 -21.87
N HIS A 50 12.18 29.35 -22.59
CA HIS A 50 13.00 30.40 -22.00
C HIS A 50 12.17 31.35 -21.11
N GLY A 51 10.97 31.72 -21.55
CA GLY A 51 10.05 32.56 -20.77
C GLY A 51 9.49 31.93 -19.50
N MET A 52 9.60 30.60 -19.32
CA MET A 52 9.12 29.91 -18.11
C MET A 52 10.24 29.24 -17.29
N ALA A 53 11.45 29.16 -17.83
CA ALA A 53 12.54 28.35 -17.28
C ALA A 53 12.89 28.72 -15.84
N GLU A 54 13.04 30.01 -15.53
CA GLU A 54 13.37 30.49 -14.17
C GLU A 54 12.33 30.03 -13.14
N ARG A 55 11.05 30.27 -13.43
CA ARG A 55 9.96 29.89 -12.54
C ARG A 55 9.89 28.37 -12.38
N ALA A 56 10.04 27.62 -13.47
CA ALA A 56 10.01 26.17 -13.44
C ALA A 56 11.17 25.60 -12.60
N ALA A 57 12.40 26.07 -12.85
CA ALA A 57 13.59 25.66 -12.10
C ALA A 57 13.44 25.97 -10.60
N THR A 58 12.99 27.18 -10.25
CA THR A 58 12.77 27.58 -8.86
C THR A 58 11.76 26.65 -8.15
N GLN A 59 10.65 26.30 -8.81
CA GLN A 59 9.66 25.39 -8.22
C GLN A 59 10.20 23.96 -8.10
N SER A 60 10.94 23.47 -9.10
CA SER A 60 11.57 22.15 -9.06
C SER A 60 12.58 22.03 -7.91
N THR A 61 13.45 23.03 -7.74
CA THR A 61 14.42 23.06 -6.63
C THR A 61 13.72 23.20 -5.28
N LYS A 62 12.69 24.05 -5.18
CA LYS A 62 11.88 24.15 -3.95
C LYS A 62 11.21 22.82 -3.60
N LEU A 63 10.61 22.13 -4.57
CA LEU A 63 10.01 20.81 -4.36
C LEU A 63 11.06 19.77 -3.92
N ALA A 64 12.23 19.76 -4.56
CA ALA A 64 13.33 18.86 -4.20
C ALA A 64 13.79 19.09 -2.75
N ASN A 65 13.98 20.35 -2.34
CA ASN A 65 14.34 20.69 -0.96
C ASN A 65 13.27 20.25 0.05
N LEU A 66 11.99 20.56 -0.19
CA LEU A 66 10.90 20.16 0.69
C LEU A 66 10.80 18.63 0.82
N LYS A 67 10.99 17.89 -0.28
CA LYS A 67 11.02 16.42 -0.25
C LYS A 67 12.25 15.89 0.47
N TYR A 68 13.42 16.49 0.29
CA TYR A 68 14.65 16.11 0.98
C TYR A 68 14.47 16.23 2.49
N VAL A 69 14.01 17.38 2.98
CA VAL A 69 13.77 17.63 4.41
C VAL A 69 12.79 16.60 4.99
N ARG A 70 11.65 16.38 4.32
CA ARG A 70 10.66 15.39 4.75
C ARG A 70 11.22 13.97 4.82
N VAL A 71 12.02 13.56 3.83
CA VAL A 71 12.62 12.22 3.83
C VAL A 71 13.65 12.08 4.93
N LEU A 72 14.52 13.09 5.11
CA LEU A 72 15.51 13.10 6.18
C LEU A 72 14.85 12.97 7.55
N GLN A 73 13.81 13.75 7.83
CA GLN A 73 13.06 13.68 9.09
C GLN A 73 12.49 12.27 9.36
N VAL A 74 11.91 11.63 8.34
CA VAL A 74 11.37 10.27 8.48
C VAL A 74 12.49 9.25 8.69
N VAL A 75 13.62 9.38 8.00
CA VAL A 75 14.76 8.46 8.18
C VAL A 75 15.36 8.63 9.58
N GLU A 76 15.50 9.85 10.09
CA GLU A 76 16.00 10.06 11.46
C GLU A 76 15.02 9.51 12.50
N ALA A 77 13.71 9.75 12.34
CA ALA A 77 12.70 9.13 13.20
C ALA A 77 12.69 7.60 13.08
N LEU A 78 13.02 7.06 11.90
CA LEU A 78 13.17 5.63 11.69
C LEU A 78 14.39 5.09 12.45
N ARG A 79 15.52 5.80 12.47
CA ARG A 79 16.73 5.39 13.22
C ARG A 79 16.50 5.23 14.72
N GLU A 80 15.59 6.04 15.28
CA GLU A 80 15.23 5.94 16.71
C GLU A 80 14.52 4.62 17.03
N GLU A 81 13.82 4.04 16.04
CA GLU A 81 12.97 2.87 16.21
C GLU A 81 13.56 1.60 15.60
N HIS A 82 14.28 1.71 14.49
CA HIS A 82 14.80 0.57 13.73
C HIS A 82 16.08 0.92 12.97
N SER A 83 16.91 -0.09 12.69
CA SER A 83 18.09 0.09 11.85
C SER A 83 17.69 0.49 10.44
N VAL A 84 18.28 1.56 9.91
CA VAL A 84 18.06 1.95 8.51
C VAL A 84 18.85 1.02 7.59
N PRO A 85 18.28 0.57 6.44
CA PRO A 85 18.97 -0.32 5.52
C PRO A 85 20.32 0.20 5.04
N GLY A 86 21.27 -0.73 4.83
CA GLY A 86 22.59 -0.42 4.31
C GLY A 86 22.54 0.35 2.99
N GLY A 87 23.35 1.41 2.88
CA GLY A 87 23.42 2.26 1.69
C GLY A 87 22.43 3.43 1.66
N ALA A 88 21.40 3.46 2.53
CA ALA A 88 20.49 4.59 2.63
C ALA A 88 21.23 5.91 2.95
N ASP A 89 22.24 5.87 3.81
CA ASP A 89 23.04 7.04 4.20
C ASP A 89 23.85 7.59 3.03
N ALA A 90 24.45 6.70 2.23
CA ALA A 90 25.16 7.09 1.02
C ALA A 90 24.22 7.72 -0.02
N LEU A 91 23.00 7.19 -0.15
CA LEU A 91 21.97 7.75 -1.02
C LEU A 91 21.48 9.11 -0.51
N LEU A 92 21.25 9.29 0.79
CA LEU A 92 20.88 10.58 1.38
C LEU A 92 21.97 11.64 1.16
N ALA A 93 23.24 11.28 1.36
CA ALA A 93 24.36 12.16 1.07
C ALA A 93 24.43 12.54 -0.42
N SER A 94 24.21 11.58 -1.31
CA SER A 94 24.16 11.84 -2.76
C SER A 94 22.99 12.73 -3.16
N ALA A 95 21.80 12.51 -2.59
CA ALA A 95 20.64 13.36 -2.81
C ALA A 95 20.88 14.79 -2.33
N ARG A 96 21.57 14.96 -1.19
CA ARG A 96 21.98 16.26 -0.67
C ARG A 96 22.93 16.97 -1.63
N GLN A 97 23.96 16.26 -2.10
CA GLN A 97 24.92 16.82 -3.05
C GLN A 97 24.25 17.28 -4.35
N ALA A 98 23.28 16.52 -4.88
CA ALA A 98 22.52 16.91 -6.05
C ALA A 98 21.68 18.18 -5.79
N LEU A 99 21.06 18.30 -4.61
CA LEU A 99 20.28 19.47 -4.22
C LEU A 99 21.17 20.72 -4.06
N ASP A 100 22.30 20.61 -3.36
CA ASP A 100 23.22 21.75 -3.16
C ASP A 100 23.74 22.27 -4.52
N ARG A 101 24.00 21.37 -5.48
CA ARG A 101 24.35 21.75 -6.85
C ARG A 101 23.18 22.40 -7.59
N ALA A 102 21.96 21.88 -7.45
CA ALA A 102 20.78 22.47 -8.07
C ALA A 102 20.56 23.92 -7.60
N GLU A 103 20.74 24.18 -6.30
CA GLU A 103 20.65 25.52 -5.72
C GLU A 103 21.74 26.46 -6.27
N TYR A 104 22.97 25.94 -6.43
CA TYR A 104 24.06 26.68 -7.04
C TYR A 104 23.76 27.06 -8.50
N GLU A 105 23.31 26.12 -9.33
CA GLU A 105 22.99 26.37 -10.74
C GLU A 105 21.81 27.34 -10.89
N LEU A 106 20.81 27.23 -10.01
CA LEU A 106 19.70 28.17 -9.96
C LEU A 106 20.19 29.60 -9.66
N SER A 107 21.13 29.75 -8.70
CA SER A 107 21.72 31.05 -8.38
C SER A 107 22.58 31.62 -9.52
N SER A 108 23.20 30.73 -10.31
CA SER A 108 24.00 31.07 -11.49
C SER A 108 23.15 31.30 -12.75
N ARG A 109 21.82 31.16 -12.64
CA ARG A 109 20.82 31.28 -13.73
C ARG A 109 20.94 30.19 -14.80
N ASP A 110 21.57 29.06 -14.51
CA ASP A 110 21.45 27.87 -15.34
C ASP A 110 20.20 27.07 -14.91
N PHE A 111 19.07 27.48 -15.48
CA PHE A 111 17.76 26.96 -15.08
C PHE A 111 17.52 25.51 -15.52
N ASP A 112 18.13 25.07 -16.63
CA ASP A 112 17.95 23.69 -17.08
C ASP A 112 18.72 22.73 -16.20
N GLU A 113 19.99 23.03 -15.92
CA GLU A 113 20.82 22.18 -15.06
C GLU A 113 20.29 22.12 -13.63
N ALA A 114 19.80 23.26 -13.10
CA ALA A 114 19.14 23.30 -11.79
C ALA A 114 17.93 22.35 -11.72
N ALA A 115 17.10 22.30 -12.78
CA ALA A 115 15.95 21.41 -12.83
C ALA A 115 16.34 19.94 -13.00
N VAL A 116 17.36 19.64 -13.82
CA VAL A 116 17.90 18.28 -13.99
C VAL A 116 18.42 17.74 -12.65
N LEU A 117 19.25 18.51 -11.95
CA LEU A 117 19.80 18.13 -10.65
C LEU A 117 18.72 17.99 -9.57
N SER A 118 17.68 18.84 -9.60
CA SER A 118 16.51 18.72 -8.71
C SER A 118 15.76 17.40 -8.93
N ASN A 119 15.56 17.01 -10.20
CA ASN A 119 14.94 15.74 -10.55
C ASN A 119 15.80 14.55 -10.14
N ASP A 120 17.12 14.65 -10.26
CA ASP A 120 18.06 13.64 -9.78
C ASP A 120 18.00 13.47 -8.26
N CYS A 121 17.96 14.57 -7.50
CA CYS A 121 17.73 14.54 -6.05
C CYS A 121 16.45 13.75 -5.73
N LEU A 122 15.32 14.09 -6.38
CA LEU A 122 14.04 13.39 -6.18
C LEU A 122 14.11 11.90 -6.57
N ARG A 123 14.86 11.54 -7.61
CA ARG A 123 15.08 10.15 -8.02
C ARG A 123 15.84 9.38 -6.95
N ILE A 124 16.92 9.93 -6.41
CA ILE A 124 17.72 9.30 -5.35
C ILE A 124 16.89 9.17 -4.07
N LEU A 125 16.11 10.19 -3.69
CA LEU A 125 15.21 10.13 -2.53
C LEU A 125 14.19 8.99 -2.64
N ARG A 126 13.64 8.72 -3.83
CA ARG A 126 12.74 7.57 -4.03
C ARG A 126 13.43 6.23 -3.79
N GLN A 127 14.72 6.12 -4.10
CA GLN A 127 15.49 4.91 -3.80
C GLN A 127 15.66 4.71 -2.28
N VAL A 128 15.92 5.79 -1.52
CA VAL A 128 15.95 5.75 -0.05
C VAL A 128 14.61 5.27 0.51
N GLN A 129 13.52 5.88 0.06
CA GLN A 129 12.16 5.52 0.50
C GLN A 129 11.84 4.05 0.21
N GLN A 130 12.15 3.60 -1.01
CA GLN A 130 11.91 2.22 -1.43
C GLN A 130 12.74 1.23 -0.61
N ALA A 131 14.01 1.53 -0.33
CA ALA A 131 14.86 0.67 0.48
C ALA A 131 14.30 0.48 1.89
N CYS A 132 13.92 1.59 2.55
CA CYS A 132 13.32 1.55 3.89
C CYS A 132 11.95 0.85 3.90
N TRP A 133 11.14 1.07 2.86
CA TRP A 133 9.82 0.44 2.76
C TRP A 133 9.93 -1.07 2.53
N ASN A 134 10.81 -1.51 1.62
CA ASN A 134 11.05 -2.94 1.37
C ASN A 134 11.52 -3.68 2.63
N ASP A 135 12.36 -3.04 3.44
CA ASP A 135 12.82 -3.56 4.73
C ASP A 135 11.65 -3.73 5.71
N ALA A 136 10.82 -2.70 5.87
CA ALA A 136 9.65 -2.74 6.75
C ALA A 136 8.62 -3.81 6.37
N ILE A 137 8.45 -4.11 5.07
CA ILE A 137 7.46 -5.10 4.63
C ILE A 137 8.03 -6.52 4.46
N ALA A 138 9.34 -6.72 4.68
CA ALA A 138 10.02 -7.97 4.36
C ALA A 138 9.44 -9.19 5.11
N GLU A 139 9.02 -8.99 6.36
CA GLU A 139 8.48 -10.05 7.22
C GLU A 139 6.94 -10.09 7.24
N LEU A 140 6.28 -9.13 6.58
CA LEU A 140 4.82 -9.06 6.55
C LEU A 140 4.24 -10.00 5.48
N CYS A 141 3.08 -10.60 5.76
CA CYS A 141 2.34 -11.36 4.74
C CYS A 141 1.82 -10.45 3.61
N ALA A 142 1.59 -9.17 3.93
CA ALA A 142 1.28 -8.10 2.98
C ALA A 142 1.50 -6.74 3.65
N PRO A 143 1.76 -5.65 2.90
CA PRO A 143 1.92 -4.30 3.48
C PRO A 143 0.74 -3.85 4.35
N ALA A 144 -0.49 -4.28 4.00
CA ALA A 144 -1.71 -3.94 4.76
C ALA A 144 -1.86 -4.70 6.10
N GLN A 145 -0.98 -5.65 6.42
CA GLN A 145 -0.93 -6.32 7.73
C GLN A 145 -0.78 -5.29 8.86
N SER A 146 0.06 -4.28 8.65
CA SER A 146 0.22 -3.12 9.54
C SER A 146 -0.29 -1.86 8.83
N PRO A 147 -1.18 -1.06 9.46
CA PRO A 147 -1.69 0.16 8.83
C PRO A 147 -0.59 1.18 8.52
N HIS A 148 0.47 1.16 9.32
CA HIS A 148 1.59 2.08 9.20
C HIS A 148 2.61 1.69 8.12
N ALA A 149 2.48 0.50 7.51
CA ALA A 149 3.36 0.07 6.43
C ALA A 149 2.86 0.48 5.02
N LEU A 150 1.70 1.13 4.93
CA LEU A 150 1.14 1.59 3.65
C LEU A 150 1.81 2.85 3.08
N SER A 151 2.50 3.63 3.92
CA SER A 151 3.20 4.85 3.52
C SER A 151 4.60 4.91 4.11
N PHE A 152 5.55 5.42 3.33
CA PHE A 152 6.92 5.68 3.81
C PHE A 152 6.93 6.58 5.06
N THR A 153 6.06 7.59 5.12
CA THR A 153 6.05 8.53 6.25
C THR A 153 5.58 7.95 7.56
N THR A 154 4.91 6.80 7.52
CA THR A 154 4.39 6.12 8.73
C THR A 154 5.26 4.95 9.15
N LEU A 155 6.39 4.68 8.48
CA LEU A 155 7.27 3.56 8.83
C LEU A 155 7.84 3.63 10.26
N PRO A 156 8.16 4.80 10.84
CA PRO A 156 8.55 4.85 12.26
C PRO A 156 7.44 4.29 13.18
N GLN A 157 6.18 4.64 12.92
CA GLN A 157 5.01 4.12 13.66
C GLN A 157 4.81 2.62 13.44
N HIS A 158 5.15 2.10 12.26
CA HIS A 158 5.12 0.67 12.00
C HIS A 158 6.08 -0.08 12.94
N TRP A 159 7.33 0.37 13.04
CA TRP A 159 8.30 -0.29 13.92
C TRP A 159 7.97 -0.15 15.39
N ARG A 160 7.47 1.01 15.83
CA ARG A 160 6.92 1.18 17.19
C ARG A 160 5.85 0.13 17.50
N LEU A 161 4.93 -0.09 16.55
CA LEU A 161 3.88 -1.08 16.70
C LEU A 161 4.43 -2.51 16.72
N MET A 162 5.41 -2.84 15.89
CA MET A 162 6.01 -4.18 15.89
C MET A 162 6.77 -4.45 17.20
N HIS A 163 7.57 -3.50 17.68
CA HIS A 163 8.24 -3.59 18.98
C HIS A 163 7.25 -3.72 20.13
N TYR A 164 6.13 -2.99 20.06
CA TYR A 164 5.06 -3.11 21.02
C TYR A 164 4.48 -4.53 21.06
N VAL A 165 4.14 -5.08 19.89
CA VAL A 165 3.58 -6.44 19.76
C VAL A 165 4.56 -7.48 20.30
N ASP A 166 5.86 -7.35 19.98
CA ASP A 166 6.89 -8.25 20.49
C ASP A 166 7.03 -8.17 22.02
N HIS A 167 7.19 -6.95 22.55
CA HIS A 167 7.36 -6.72 23.99
C HIS A 167 6.15 -7.15 24.82
N GLN A 168 4.93 -6.98 24.30
CA GLN A 168 3.70 -7.34 24.99
C GLN A 168 3.20 -8.76 24.67
N SER A 169 3.94 -9.55 23.87
CA SER A 169 3.54 -10.90 23.45
C SER A 169 3.08 -11.81 24.59
N ARG A 170 3.64 -11.67 25.79
CA ARG A 170 3.25 -12.43 27.01
C ARG A 170 1.91 -12.03 27.61
N ARG A 171 1.37 -10.88 27.23
CA ARG A 171 0.09 -10.32 27.71
C ARG A 171 -1.02 -10.45 26.68
N ILE A 172 -0.77 -11.16 25.57
CA ILE A 172 -1.79 -11.47 24.59
C ILE A 172 -2.92 -12.25 25.26
N SER A 173 -4.16 -11.86 24.97
CA SER A 173 -5.32 -12.57 25.44
C SER A 173 -5.41 -13.96 24.81
N ASP A 174 -6.26 -14.81 25.40
CA ASP A 174 -6.81 -15.96 24.70
C ASP A 174 -7.61 -15.51 23.46
N ASN A 175 -7.94 -16.48 22.59
CA ASN A 175 -8.76 -16.21 21.41
C ASN A 175 -10.17 -15.71 21.84
N LEU A 176 -10.51 -14.50 21.38
CA LEU A 176 -11.80 -13.85 21.62
C LEU A 176 -12.87 -14.28 20.62
N LEU A 177 -12.53 -15.14 19.65
CA LEU A 177 -13.46 -15.74 18.70
C LEU A 177 -13.57 -17.25 18.92
N PRO A 178 -14.49 -17.73 19.78
CA PRO A 178 -14.62 -19.15 20.10
C PRO A 178 -15.01 -20.04 18.92
N SER A 179 -15.67 -19.48 17.89
CA SER A 179 -16.14 -20.22 16.71
C SER A 179 -15.15 -20.19 15.54
N GLY A 180 -13.91 -19.76 15.77
CA GLY A 180 -12.93 -19.51 14.73
C GLY A 180 -12.20 -20.75 14.22
N ASP A 181 -12.27 -21.87 14.95
CA ASP A 181 -11.80 -23.19 14.51
C ASP A 181 -12.81 -23.93 13.61
N PHE A 182 -14.03 -23.41 13.50
CA PHE A 182 -15.13 -23.93 12.69
C PHE A 182 -15.59 -25.36 12.99
N GLU A 183 -15.09 -26.02 14.04
CA GLU A 183 -15.42 -27.40 14.36
C GLU A 183 -16.80 -27.57 15.00
N ASN A 184 -17.35 -26.51 15.60
CA ASN A 184 -18.65 -26.54 16.25
C ASN A 184 -19.71 -25.75 15.46
N VAL A 185 -20.49 -26.48 14.65
CA VAL A 185 -21.57 -25.94 13.80
C VAL A 185 -22.63 -25.18 14.60
N ARG A 186 -22.95 -25.61 15.83
CA ARG A 186 -23.92 -24.92 16.68
C ARG A 186 -23.38 -23.56 17.10
N LEU A 187 -22.14 -23.54 17.57
CA LEU A 187 -21.47 -22.31 17.97
C LEU A 187 -21.36 -21.33 16.80
N PHE A 188 -21.02 -21.79 15.60
CA PHE A 188 -21.00 -20.93 14.42
C PHE A 188 -22.37 -20.28 14.12
N SER A 189 -23.46 -21.04 14.27
CA SER A 189 -24.82 -20.54 14.02
C SER A 189 -25.34 -19.61 15.12
N GLU A 190 -24.91 -19.82 16.36
CA GLU A 190 -25.40 -19.08 17.54
C GLU A 190 -24.63 -17.76 17.78
N VAL A 191 -23.36 -17.67 17.39
CA VAL A 191 -22.47 -16.57 17.84
C VAL A 191 -22.61 -15.27 17.02
N GLY A 192 -23.61 -15.14 16.14
CA GLY A 192 -23.94 -13.82 15.54
C GLY A 192 -23.00 -13.40 14.40
N TRP A 193 -22.47 -14.36 13.65
CA TRP A 193 -21.86 -14.13 12.34
C TRP A 193 -22.86 -13.45 11.40
N GLN A 194 -22.39 -12.42 10.68
CA GLN A 194 -23.24 -11.63 9.78
C GLN A 194 -22.89 -11.93 8.34
N ARG A 195 -23.86 -12.48 7.60
CA ARG A 195 -23.75 -12.71 6.16
C ARG A 195 -24.48 -11.60 5.42
N ASP A 196 -23.74 -10.86 4.62
CA ASP A 196 -24.29 -9.86 3.70
C ASP A 196 -24.05 -10.32 2.26
N ALA A 197 -25.11 -10.40 1.47
CA ALA A 197 -25.05 -10.80 0.07
C ALA A 197 -25.66 -9.70 -0.78
N ALA A 198 -24.98 -9.33 -1.87
CA ALA A 198 -25.41 -8.20 -2.68
C ALA A 198 -26.84 -8.44 -3.20
N PRO A 199 -27.81 -7.56 -2.83
CA PRO A 199 -29.18 -7.70 -3.28
C PRO A 199 -29.24 -7.54 -4.80
N ASP A 200 -30.03 -8.38 -5.46
CA ASP A 200 -30.26 -8.37 -6.91
C ASP A 200 -29.01 -8.49 -7.80
N ALA A 201 -27.87 -8.90 -7.23
CA ALA A 201 -26.67 -9.16 -8.01
C ALA A 201 -26.85 -10.40 -8.91
N PRO A 202 -26.16 -10.50 -10.06
CA PRO A 202 -26.21 -11.67 -10.94
C PRO A 202 -25.45 -12.88 -10.37
N PHE A 203 -25.21 -12.90 -9.05
CA PHE A 203 -24.49 -13.94 -8.34
C PHE A 203 -25.42 -14.69 -7.40
N SER A 204 -25.24 -16.01 -7.34
CA SER A 204 -25.66 -16.81 -6.20
C SER A 204 -24.46 -16.99 -5.28
N SER A 205 -24.69 -16.96 -3.96
CA SER A 205 -23.61 -17.08 -2.99
C SER A 205 -23.99 -17.85 -1.74
N THR A 206 -23.05 -18.59 -1.16
CA THR A 206 -23.22 -19.38 0.07
C THR A 206 -22.01 -19.26 0.99
N ALA A 207 -22.26 -19.49 2.28
CA ALA A 207 -21.26 -19.52 3.34
C ALA A 207 -21.56 -20.75 4.19
N ASP A 208 -20.79 -21.81 3.99
CA ASP A 208 -21.10 -23.14 4.50
C ASP A 208 -19.91 -23.73 5.26
N LEU A 209 -20.20 -24.46 6.35
CA LEU A 209 -19.21 -25.30 7.01
C LEU A 209 -19.11 -26.64 6.27
N VAL A 210 -17.91 -27.00 5.83
CA VAL A 210 -17.65 -28.20 5.02
C VAL A 210 -16.59 -29.07 5.71
N ILE A 211 -16.90 -30.35 5.87
CA ILE A 211 -15.92 -31.32 6.39
C ILE A 211 -14.95 -31.69 5.28
N GLU A 212 -13.66 -31.45 5.51
CA GLU A 212 -12.62 -31.80 4.55
C GLU A 212 -12.36 -33.33 4.58
N PRO A 213 -12.47 -34.05 3.45
CA PRO A 213 -12.32 -35.50 3.43
C PRO A 213 -10.93 -36.01 3.87
N SER A 214 -9.87 -35.22 3.63
CA SER A 214 -8.48 -35.60 3.90
C SER A 214 -8.12 -35.54 5.38
N THR A 215 -8.56 -34.49 6.08
CA THR A 215 -8.19 -34.22 7.48
C THR A 215 -9.31 -34.52 8.46
N ARG A 216 -10.57 -34.57 7.97
CA ARG A 216 -11.81 -34.56 8.76
C ARG A 216 -12.02 -33.30 9.59
N ASN A 217 -11.24 -32.25 9.33
CA ASN A 217 -11.48 -30.93 9.92
C ASN A 217 -12.65 -30.25 9.23
N THR A 218 -13.33 -29.38 9.95
CA THR A 218 -14.42 -28.57 9.41
C THR A 218 -13.85 -27.22 9.00
N VAL A 219 -14.11 -26.79 7.77
CA VAL A 219 -13.62 -25.51 7.26
C VAL A 219 -14.78 -24.64 6.78
N LEU A 220 -14.65 -23.33 6.95
CA LEU A 220 -15.62 -22.38 6.43
C LEU A 220 -15.35 -22.13 4.95
N THR A 221 -16.35 -22.40 4.10
CA THR A 221 -16.29 -22.18 2.66
C THR A 221 -17.20 -21.01 2.27
N LEU A 222 -16.61 -19.97 1.66
CA LEU A 222 -17.36 -18.88 1.03
C LEU A 222 -17.33 -19.08 -0.48
N LYS A 223 -18.50 -19.07 -1.10
CA LYS A 223 -18.63 -19.31 -2.54
C LYS A 223 -19.60 -18.33 -3.17
N ALA A 224 -19.23 -17.76 -4.31
CA ALA A 224 -20.12 -17.00 -5.19
C ALA A 224 -19.90 -17.42 -6.64
N TRP A 225 -20.99 -17.58 -7.39
CA TRP A 225 -20.98 -17.93 -8.81
C TRP A 225 -22.03 -17.15 -9.57
N GLN A 226 -21.75 -16.86 -10.83
CA GLN A 226 -22.71 -16.17 -11.68
C GLN A 226 -23.93 -17.06 -11.95
N SER A 227 -25.11 -16.60 -11.56
CA SER A 227 -26.38 -17.31 -11.71
C SER A 227 -27.21 -16.80 -12.89
N ARG A 228 -26.91 -15.58 -13.38
CA ARG A 228 -27.57 -14.96 -14.53
C ARG A 228 -26.54 -14.62 -15.61
N PRO A 229 -26.82 -14.94 -16.89
CA PRO A 229 -25.93 -14.58 -17.99
C PRO A 229 -25.83 -13.06 -18.14
N GLY A 230 -24.63 -12.54 -18.42
CA GLY A 230 -24.38 -11.11 -18.57
C GLY A 230 -22.92 -10.76 -18.27
N PRO A 231 -22.53 -9.49 -18.44
CA PRO A 231 -21.22 -9.03 -17.99
C PRO A 231 -21.09 -9.19 -16.47
N THR A 232 -19.95 -9.67 -16.00
CA THR A 232 -19.65 -9.81 -14.57
C THR A 232 -19.53 -8.42 -13.96
N PRO A 233 -20.44 -8.00 -13.05
CA PRO A 233 -20.33 -6.70 -12.43
C PRO A 233 -19.20 -6.68 -11.40
N GLU A 234 -18.57 -5.52 -11.26
CA GLU A 234 -17.54 -5.27 -10.25
C GLU A 234 -18.19 -4.93 -8.90
N VAL A 235 -18.85 -5.92 -8.32
CA VAL A 235 -19.53 -5.83 -7.02
C VAL A 235 -19.07 -6.97 -6.10
N THR A 236 -19.17 -6.78 -4.79
CA THR A 236 -18.92 -7.80 -3.77
C THR A 236 -20.15 -8.71 -3.64
N PRO A 237 -20.14 -9.96 -4.13
CA PRO A 237 -21.34 -10.81 -4.10
C PRO A 237 -21.67 -11.38 -2.71
N LEU A 238 -20.67 -11.45 -1.84
CA LEU A 238 -20.79 -12.02 -0.50
C LEU A 238 -19.74 -11.40 0.41
N SER A 239 -20.17 -10.97 1.57
CA SER A 239 -19.34 -10.62 2.72
C SER A 239 -19.79 -11.43 3.92
N LEU A 240 -18.84 -12.01 4.66
CA LEU A 240 -19.09 -12.64 5.93
C LEU A 240 -18.29 -11.91 7.01
N SER A 241 -18.97 -11.43 8.05
CA SER A 241 -18.36 -10.70 9.16
C SER A 241 -18.43 -11.49 10.45
N THR A 242 -17.37 -11.41 11.24
CA THR A 242 -17.32 -12.01 12.57
C THR A 242 -18.34 -11.36 13.51
N PRO A 243 -18.66 -12.04 14.62
CA PRO A 243 -19.29 -11.43 15.79
C PRO A 243 -18.52 -10.18 16.25
N GLY A 244 -19.23 -9.25 16.89
CA GLY A 244 -18.64 -8.03 17.44
C GLY A 244 -17.85 -8.31 18.71
N ILE A 245 -16.63 -7.78 18.79
CA ILE A 245 -15.76 -7.88 19.96
C ILE A 245 -15.60 -6.49 20.55
N SER A 246 -15.95 -6.30 21.82
CA SER A 246 -15.78 -5.02 22.49
C SER A 246 -14.29 -4.70 22.68
N VAL A 247 -13.89 -3.51 22.23
CA VAL A 247 -12.51 -3.00 22.31
C VAL A 247 -12.49 -1.62 22.93
N GLU A 248 -11.36 -1.27 23.55
CA GLU A 248 -11.11 0.05 24.11
C GLU A 248 -10.07 0.79 23.26
N SER A 249 -10.09 2.13 23.32
CA SER A 249 -9.04 2.95 22.70
C SER A 249 -7.67 2.51 23.22
N GLY A 250 -6.68 2.38 22.34
CA GLY A 250 -5.32 1.96 22.68
C GLY A 250 -5.10 0.44 22.71
N ASP A 251 -6.15 -0.38 22.67
CA ASP A 251 -6.00 -1.82 22.45
C ASP A 251 -5.34 -2.09 21.09
N VAL A 252 -4.62 -3.22 20.96
CA VAL A 252 -4.11 -3.70 19.66
C VAL A 252 -4.71 -5.08 19.39
N MET A 253 -5.48 -5.17 18.30
CA MET A 253 -6.08 -6.41 17.85
C MET A 253 -5.14 -7.15 16.91
N LEU A 254 -4.96 -8.44 17.17
CA LEU A 254 -4.21 -9.37 16.34
C LEU A 254 -5.20 -10.38 15.74
N VAL A 255 -5.39 -10.30 14.43
CA VAL A 255 -6.26 -11.22 13.70
C VAL A 255 -5.37 -12.14 12.89
N ARG A 256 -5.50 -13.45 13.08
CA ARG A 256 -4.74 -14.45 12.35
C ARG A 256 -5.68 -15.50 11.80
N GLY A 257 -5.34 -16.07 10.66
CA GLY A 257 -6.08 -17.20 10.12
C GLY A 257 -5.41 -17.73 8.87
N ARG A 258 -6.03 -18.75 8.28
CA ARG A 258 -5.53 -19.37 7.05
C ARG A 258 -6.60 -19.31 5.97
N LEU A 259 -6.16 -19.01 4.76
CA LEU A 259 -7.01 -18.91 3.57
C LEU A 259 -6.44 -19.76 2.45
N ARG A 260 -7.33 -20.32 1.62
CA ARG A 260 -6.96 -20.87 0.32
C ARG A 260 -8.09 -20.72 -0.69
N LYS A 261 -7.76 -20.86 -1.96
CA LYS A 261 -8.73 -20.93 -3.06
C LYS A 261 -9.42 -22.31 -3.04
N GLY A 262 -10.75 -22.30 -3.12
CA GLY A 262 -11.54 -23.50 -3.30
C GLY A 262 -11.41 -24.09 -4.71
N ARG A 263 -11.93 -25.31 -4.90
CA ARG A 263 -11.68 -26.11 -6.11
C ARG A 263 -12.84 -26.11 -7.11
N THR A 264 -14.02 -25.64 -6.72
CA THR A 264 -15.26 -25.80 -7.48
C THR A 264 -15.70 -24.53 -8.21
N ALA A 265 -15.30 -23.34 -7.77
CA ALA A 265 -15.51 -22.09 -8.53
C ALA A 265 -14.19 -21.44 -8.95
N SER A 266 -14.06 -21.19 -10.26
CA SER A 266 -12.93 -20.44 -10.80
C SER A 266 -13.08 -18.97 -10.46
N ALA A 267 -12.13 -18.46 -9.67
CA ALA A 267 -11.99 -17.04 -9.37
C ALA A 267 -11.79 -16.21 -10.65
N THR A 268 -12.58 -15.15 -10.81
CA THR A 268 -12.41 -14.17 -11.90
C THR A 268 -11.31 -13.14 -11.61
N SER A 269 -11.02 -12.91 -10.33
CA SER A 269 -10.00 -11.97 -9.85
C SER A 269 -8.72 -12.69 -9.41
N VAL A 270 -7.57 -12.02 -9.55
CA VAL A 270 -6.29 -12.45 -8.96
C VAL A 270 -6.32 -12.36 -7.43
N HIS A 271 -7.16 -11.47 -6.89
CA HIS A 271 -7.35 -11.23 -5.46
C HIS A 271 -8.79 -11.58 -5.08
N PRO A 272 -9.14 -12.88 -4.97
CA PRO A 272 -10.53 -13.36 -4.88
C PRO A 272 -11.26 -12.99 -3.58
N VAL A 273 -10.53 -12.49 -2.58
CA VAL A 273 -11.05 -12.08 -1.28
C VAL A 273 -10.39 -10.79 -0.82
N LEU A 274 -11.16 -9.96 -0.14
CA LEU A 274 -10.72 -8.83 0.67
C LEU A 274 -10.97 -9.17 2.14
N VAL A 275 -9.92 -9.13 2.96
CA VAL A 275 -10.01 -9.30 4.42
C VAL A 275 -9.82 -7.94 5.07
N PHE A 276 -10.79 -7.45 5.81
CA PHE A 276 -10.72 -6.12 6.42
C PHE A 276 -11.44 -6.10 7.76
N ASP A 277 -11.24 -5.04 8.52
CA ASP A 277 -11.84 -4.86 9.84
C ASP A 277 -12.71 -3.60 9.92
N SER A 278 -13.48 -3.48 10.99
CA SER A 278 -14.35 -2.33 11.23
C SER A 278 -13.62 -1.04 11.63
N GLU A 279 -12.34 -1.11 12.04
CA GLU A 279 -11.57 0.07 12.47
C GLU A 279 -11.08 0.87 11.26
N LEU A 280 -10.50 0.21 10.25
CA LEU A 280 -9.92 0.88 9.08
C LEU A 280 -10.68 0.63 7.77
N GLY A 281 -11.64 -0.30 7.79
CA GLY A 281 -12.50 -0.58 6.65
C GLY A 281 -11.78 -1.25 5.46
N PRO A 282 -12.52 -1.43 4.34
CA PRO A 282 -12.06 -2.19 3.18
C PRO A 282 -10.87 -1.56 2.43
N GLU A 283 -10.67 -0.24 2.54
CA GLU A 283 -9.55 0.43 1.86
C GLU A 283 -8.19 -0.01 2.41
N SER A 284 -8.14 -0.31 3.71
CA SER A 284 -6.93 -0.78 4.40
C SER A 284 -6.87 -2.30 4.56
N GLY A 285 -7.72 -3.05 3.86
CA GLY A 285 -7.81 -4.50 3.94
C GLY A 285 -6.72 -5.26 3.17
N LEU A 286 -6.50 -6.52 3.55
CA LEU A 286 -5.65 -7.47 2.83
C LEU A 286 -6.34 -7.94 1.55
N ARG A 287 -5.59 -7.94 0.45
CA ARG A 287 -6.00 -8.52 -0.83
C ARG A 287 -5.06 -9.68 -1.19
N PRO A 288 -5.11 -10.82 -0.49
CA PRO A 288 -4.16 -11.90 -0.71
C PRO A 288 -4.34 -12.53 -2.10
N LYS A 289 -3.22 -12.88 -2.74
CA LYS A 289 -3.24 -13.71 -3.94
C LYS A 289 -3.29 -15.17 -3.53
N LEU A 290 -4.47 -15.78 -3.58
CA LEU A 290 -4.66 -17.14 -3.09
C LEU A 290 -4.29 -18.21 -4.12
N THR A 291 -3.75 -19.32 -3.61
CA THR A 291 -3.52 -20.58 -4.31
C THR A 291 -4.41 -21.67 -3.70
N THR A 292 -4.34 -22.90 -4.20
CA THR A 292 -5.04 -24.05 -3.60
C THR A 292 -4.41 -24.55 -2.31
N GLU A 293 -3.24 -24.03 -1.94
CA GLU A 293 -2.56 -24.35 -0.69
C GLU A 293 -2.97 -23.37 0.42
N TRP A 294 -2.96 -23.83 1.66
CA TRP A 294 -3.21 -23.00 2.82
C TRP A 294 -2.14 -21.92 2.96
N GLN A 295 -2.58 -20.67 3.08
CA GLN A 295 -1.73 -19.50 3.32
C GLN A 295 -2.21 -18.78 4.56
N SER A 296 -1.29 -18.49 5.47
CA SER A 296 -1.59 -17.67 6.65
C SER A 296 -1.73 -16.20 6.27
N PHE A 297 -2.59 -15.50 6.99
CA PHE A 297 -2.69 -14.05 6.95
C PHE A 297 -2.70 -13.49 8.37
N GLU A 298 -2.32 -12.21 8.50
CA GLU A 298 -2.36 -11.50 9.76
C GLU A 298 -2.80 -10.04 9.56
N LEU A 299 -3.61 -9.53 10.49
CA LEU A 299 -3.87 -8.10 10.67
C LEU A 299 -3.47 -7.67 12.07
N ILE A 300 -2.73 -6.58 12.14
CA ILE A 300 -2.37 -5.89 13.39
C ILE A 300 -3.08 -4.54 13.37
N ARG A 301 -3.97 -4.30 14.35
CA ARG A 301 -4.90 -3.16 14.34
C ARG A 301 -4.90 -2.43 15.68
N PRO A 302 -4.20 -1.28 15.77
CA PRO A 302 -4.38 -0.35 16.87
C PRO A 302 -5.80 0.23 16.84
N ILE A 303 -6.47 0.26 17.99
CA ILE A 303 -7.83 0.76 18.13
C ILE A 303 -7.80 2.23 18.54
N SER A 304 -8.44 3.10 17.75
CA SER A 304 -8.46 4.54 18.01
C SER A 304 -9.51 4.94 19.05
N ALA A 305 -10.66 4.27 19.06
CA ALA A 305 -11.78 4.57 19.94
C ALA A 305 -12.50 3.29 20.39
N ALA A 306 -13.13 3.36 21.57
CA ALA A 306 -13.94 2.26 22.08
C ALA A 306 -15.11 1.96 21.13
N SER A 307 -15.22 0.72 20.67
CA SER A 307 -16.17 0.31 19.64
C SER A 307 -16.39 -1.22 19.62
N GLU A 308 -17.20 -1.70 18.68
CA GLU A 308 -17.22 -3.12 18.32
C GLU A 308 -16.25 -3.39 17.15
N PHE A 309 -15.23 -4.19 17.43
CA PHE A 309 -14.30 -4.69 16.42
C PHE A 309 -14.88 -5.92 15.72
N ARG A 310 -14.89 -5.90 14.39
CA ARG A 310 -15.33 -7.01 13.53
C ARG A 310 -14.33 -7.21 12.40
N VAL A 311 -14.17 -8.44 11.96
CA VAL A 311 -13.38 -8.80 10.78
C VAL A 311 -14.33 -9.32 9.71
N SER A 312 -14.13 -8.88 8.48
CA SER A 312 -14.98 -9.18 7.33
C SER A 312 -14.17 -9.84 6.22
N PHE A 313 -14.77 -10.85 5.59
CA PHE A 313 -14.23 -11.58 4.46
C PHE A 313 -15.18 -11.37 3.27
N ALA A 314 -14.78 -10.51 2.34
CA ALA A 314 -15.58 -10.15 1.17
C ALA A 314 -15.03 -10.79 -0.10
N LEU A 315 -15.86 -11.52 -0.84
CA LEU A 315 -15.50 -12.06 -2.15
C LEU A 315 -15.41 -10.94 -3.20
N THR A 316 -14.50 -11.08 -4.17
CA THR A 316 -14.39 -10.15 -5.30
C THR A 316 -14.87 -10.84 -6.58
N GLY A 317 -16.14 -10.62 -6.92
CA GLY A 317 -16.81 -11.32 -8.02
C GLY A 317 -16.94 -12.84 -7.78
N GLN A 318 -16.99 -13.62 -8.85
CA GLN A 318 -17.10 -15.07 -8.75
C GLN A 318 -15.81 -15.65 -8.17
N ALA A 319 -15.93 -16.37 -7.06
CA ALA A 319 -14.83 -16.99 -6.35
C ALA A 319 -15.32 -18.07 -5.38
N GLU A 320 -14.42 -18.96 -5.00
CA GLU A 320 -14.57 -19.85 -3.85
C GLU A 320 -13.30 -19.75 -3.02
N ILE A 321 -13.46 -19.50 -1.72
CA ILE A 321 -12.36 -19.53 -0.76
C ILE A 321 -12.74 -20.41 0.43
N GLN A 322 -11.71 -20.89 1.11
CA GLN A 322 -11.85 -21.61 2.37
C GLN A 322 -11.03 -20.90 3.43
N LEU A 323 -11.60 -20.81 4.63
CA LEU A 323 -11.05 -20.17 5.81
C LEU A 323 -10.98 -21.21 6.94
N ASP A 324 -9.89 -21.18 7.68
CA ASP A 324 -9.64 -22.04 8.83
C ASP A 324 -8.77 -21.33 9.88
N ASP A 325 -8.79 -21.84 11.12
CA ASP A 325 -8.04 -21.35 12.29
C ASP A 325 -8.10 -19.82 12.48
N LEU A 326 -9.30 -19.23 12.40
CA LEU A 326 -9.46 -17.81 12.63
C LEU A 326 -9.33 -17.50 14.12
N GLU A 327 -8.34 -16.68 14.47
CA GLU A 327 -8.13 -16.20 15.81
C GLU A 327 -8.20 -14.67 15.84
N ILE A 328 -8.87 -14.14 16.86
CA ILE A 328 -8.84 -12.72 17.20
C ILE A 328 -8.35 -12.62 18.63
N ARG A 329 -7.15 -12.09 18.80
CA ARG A 329 -6.55 -11.87 20.12
C ARG A 329 -6.31 -10.40 20.35
N LYS A 330 -6.19 -10.03 21.61
CA LYS A 330 -6.04 -8.65 22.04
C LYS A 330 -4.78 -8.48 22.86
N LEU A 331 -4.03 -7.43 22.56
CA LEU A 331 -3.01 -6.89 23.45
C LEU A 331 -3.62 -5.68 24.17
N PRO A 332 -3.50 -5.61 25.51
CA PRO A 332 -4.07 -4.51 26.29
C PRO A 332 -3.42 -3.18 25.91
N HIS A 333 -4.04 -2.07 26.32
CA HIS A 333 -3.65 -0.68 26.03
C HIS A 333 -2.13 -0.36 26.08
N VAL A 334 -1.65 0.37 25.06
CA VAL A 334 -0.32 1.02 25.02
C VAL A 334 -0.27 2.20 26.02
N GLU A 335 0.35 2.08 27.20
CA GLU A 335 0.49 3.25 28.10
C GLU A 335 1.12 4.45 27.34
N ALA A 336 0.40 5.57 27.34
CA ALA A 336 0.63 6.70 26.45
C ALA A 336 1.99 7.39 26.70
N ARG A 337 3.03 6.99 25.96
CA ARG A 337 4.02 7.94 25.49
C ARG A 337 3.61 8.39 24.10
N SER A 338 2.93 9.53 24.06
CA SER A 338 2.54 10.31 22.87
C SER A 338 1.69 9.53 21.88
N ILE A 339 0.38 9.77 22.01
CA ILE A 339 -0.71 9.33 21.14
C ILE A 339 -0.27 9.41 19.67
N LEU A 340 -0.40 8.27 18.99
CA LEU A 340 -0.43 8.14 17.54
C LEU A 340 -1.58 9.02 17.00
N GLN A 341 -1.33 10.31 16.86
CA GLN A 341 -2.24 11.21 16.16
C GLN A 341 -2.09 10.91 14.67
N PHE A 342 -3.14 10.32 14.09
CA PHE A 342 -3.38 10.37 12.65
C PHE A 342 -3.87 11.77 12.27
N THR A 343 -3.05 12.79 12.49
CA THR A 343 -3.33 14.11 11.91
C THR A 343 -2.67 14.15 10.55
N GLY A 344 -3.45 13.82 9.53
CA GLY A 344 -3.19 14.31 8.18
C GLY A 344 -3.48 15.81 8.11
N ASP A 345 -2.69 16.62 8.82
CA ASP A 345 -2.70 18.07 8.61
C ASP A 345 -1.62 18.39 7.57
N GLU A 346 -2.08 18.75 6.38
CA GLU A 346 -1.27 19.38 5.32
C GLU A 346 -0.99 20.87 5.62
N THR A 347 -1.34 21.37 6.80
CA THR A 347 -1.15 22.76 7.19
C THR A 347 0.03 22.87 8.15
N GLU A 348 1.22 23.03 7.58
CA GLU A 348 2.26 24.00 8.01
C GLU A 348 3.56 23.65 7.29
N VAL A 349 3.70 24.18 6.08
CA VAL A 349 5.00 24.44 5.48
C VAL A 349 5.17 25.96 5.49
N PRO A 350 6.21 26.52 6.14
CA PRO A 350 6.48 27.95 6.07
C PRO A 350 6.75 28.47 4.64
#